data_AF-A0A523FG78-F1
#
_entry.id   AF-A0A523FG78-F1
#
_cell.length_a   1.000
_cell.length_b   1.000
_cell.length_c   1.000
_cell.angle_alpha   90.00
_cell.angle_beta   90.00
_cell.angle_gamma   90.00
#
_symmetry.space_group_name_H-M   'P 1'
#
loop_
_entity.id
_entity.type
_entity.pdbx_description
1 polymer ?
#
loop_
_entity_poly.entity_id
_entity_poly.type
_entity_poly.pdbx_seq_one_letter_code
_entity_poly.pdbx_strand_id
1 'polypeptide(L)'
;MSFADDIGGEKAINGMLQIFYSRVRDDAAIKGMIDVSQMECLTDIQCRCLALFIDGEAEQAAAIMPTAHAFMIDKNLSDDAFNSVYDHYHDTLAELGIPGGMIHLFLEAFEDLREIAVI
;
A
#
# COMPACT_ATOMS: atom_id res chain seq x y z
N MET A 1 -7.16 -20.46 -0.43
CA MET A 1 -5.98 -19.93 0.26
C MET A 1 -5.87 -18.51 -0.20
N SER A 2 -5.87 -17.58 0.74
CA SER A 2 -5.75 -16.14 0.47
C SER A 2 -4.28 -15.72 0.61
N PHE A 3 -3.90 -14.57 0.05
CA PHE A 3 -2.57 -13.99 0.29
C PHE A 3 -2.24 -13.87 1.76
N ALA A 4 -3.24 -13.52 2.58
CA ALA A 4 -3.08 -13.46 4.02
C ALA A 4 -2.53 -14.79 4.55
N ASP A 5 -3.06 -15.94 4.10
CA ASP A 5 -2.56 -17.25 4.50
C ASP A 5 -1.12 -17.49 4.01
N ASP A 6 -0.79 -17.05 2.79
CA ASP A 6 0.53 -17.22 2.18
C ASP A 6 1.63 -16.35 2.81
N ILE A 7 1.27 -15.19 3.39
CA ILE A 7 2.22 -14.31 4.07
C ILE A 7 2.24 -14.46 5.59
N GLY A 8 1.48 -15.41 6.16
CA GLY A 8 1.53 -15.72 7.61
C GLY A 8 0.36 -15.19 8.45
N GLY A 9 -0.74 -14.84 7.81
CA GLY A 9 -2.01 -14.40 8.37
C GLY A 9 -2.07 -12.91 8.70
N GLU A 10 -3.20 -12.49 9.27
CA GLU A 10 -3.48 -11.10 9.67
C GLU A 10 -2.37 -10.48 10.54
N LYS A 11 -1.73 -11.26 11.40
CA LYS A 11 -0.60 -10.79 12.23
C LYS A 11 0.62 -10.41 11.40
N ALA A 12 0.92 -11.17 10.34
CA ALA A 12 2.04 -10.87 9.46
C ALA A 12 1.74 -9.62 8.60
N ILE A 13 0.50 -9.47 8.15
CA ILE A 13 0.04 -8.25 7.47
C ILE A 13 0.18 -7.02 8.38
N ASN A 14 -0.27 -7.12 9.64
CA ASN A 14 -0.13 -6.02 10.58
C ASN A 14 1.35 -5.68 10.85
N GLY A 15 2.22 -6.69 10.97
CA GLY A 15 3.66 -6.49 11.09
C GLY A 15 4.28 -5.79 9.87
N MET A 16 3.88 -6.21 8.67
CA MET A 16 4.27 -5.58 7.40
C MET A 16 3.89 -4.11 7.38
N LEU A 17 2.64 -3.80 7.71
CA LEU A 17 2.15 -2.43 7.68
C LEU A 17 2.85 -1.55 8.71
N GLN A 18 3.19 -2.06 9.89
CA GLN A 18 3.98 -1.29 10.87
C GLN A 18 5.37 -0.91 10.33
N ILE A 19 6.05 -1.82 9.62
CA ILE A 19 7.34 -1.53 8.99
C ILE A 19 7.18 -0.50 7.87
N PHE A 20 6.20 -0.72 6.98
CA PHE A 20 5.88 0.19 5.90
C PHE A 20 5.56 1.61 6.40
N TYR A 21 4.70 1.75 7.41
CA TYR A 21 4.36 3.06 7.98
C TYR A 21 5.50 3.71 8.74
N SER A 22 6.42 2.94 9.32
CA SER A 22 7.67 3.50 9.85
C SER A 22 8.48 4.17 8.74
N ARG A 23 8.62 3.50 7.59
CA ARG A 23 9.37 4.03 6.44
C ARG A 23 8.71 5.28 5.86
N VAL A 24 7.39 5.24 5.63
CA VAL A 24 6.61 6.39 5.14
C VAL A 24 6.70 7.60 6.08
N ARG A 25 6.70 7.37 7.40
CA ARG A 25 6.80 8.45 8.40
C ARG A 25 8.17 9.13 8.38
N ASP A 26 9.22 8.37 8.13
CA ASP A 26 10.60 8.86 8.17
C ASP A 26 11.05 9.44 6.82
N ASP A 27 10.28 9.23 5.76
CA ASP A 27 10.55 9.73 4.42
C ASP A 27 10.26 11.24 4.29
N ALA A 28 11.30 12.03 4.00
CA ALA A 28 11.20 13.47 3.81
C ALA A 28 10.31 13.88 2.61
N ALA A 29 10.15 13.03 1.60
CA ALA A 29 9.30 13.30 0.43
C ALA A 29 7.81 13.15 0.76
N ILE A 30 7.46 12.33 1.77
CA ILE A 30 6.07 12.05 2.16
C ILE A 30 5.71 12.76 3.50
N LYS A 31 6.72 13.19 4.25
CA LYS A 31 6.55 13.79 5.59
C LYS A 31 5.62 15.00 5.55
N GLY A 32 4.53 14.91 6.31
CA GLY A 32 3.50 15.96 6.40
C GLY A 32 2.37 15.83 5.37
N MET A 33 2.49 14.90 4.42
CA MET A 33 1.40 14.58 3.49
C MET A 33 0.35 13.70 4.15
N ILE A 34 0.78 12.71 4.95
CA ILE A 34 -0.07 11.72 5.61
C ILE A 34 -0.05 11.94 7.13
N ASP A 35 -1.22 12.10 7.75
CA ASP A 35 -1.37 12.17 9.21
C ASP A 35 -1.27 10.76 9.81
N VAL A 36 -0.65 10.64 11.00
CA VAL A 36 -0.52 9.36 11.72
C VAL A 36 -1.88 8.73 12.01
N SER A 37 -2.90 9.53 12.30
CA SER A 37 -4.28 9.04 12.49
C SER A 37 -4.92 8.47 11.21
N GLN A 38 -4.46 8.93 10.04
CA GLN A 38 -4.88 8.40 8.75
C GLN A 38 -4.14 7.10 8.41
N MET A 39 -2.89 6.94 8.86
CA MET A 39 -2.11 5.70 8.67
C MET A 39 -2.76 4.48 9.32
N GLU A 40 -3.35 4.64 10.50
CA GLU A 40 -4.09 3.54 11.16
C GLU A 40 -5.33 3.14 10.35
N CYS A 41 -6.09 4.10 9.82
CA CYS A 41 -7.25 3.82 8.97
C CYS A 41 -6.87 3.21 7.62
N LEU A 42 -5.76 3.68 7.03
CA LEU A 42 -5.22 3.14 5.79
C LEU A 42 -4.69 1.71 5.94
N THR A 43 -4.24 1.32 7.14
CA THR A 43 -3.75 -0.04 7.43
C THR A 43 -4.84 -1.06 7.10
N ASP A 44 -6.03 -0.92 7.68
CA ASP A 44 -7.16 -1.84 7.45
C ASP A 44 -7.63 -1.82 5.98
N ILE A 45 -7.57 -0.65 5.35
CA ILE A 45 -7.98 -0.51 3.95
C ILE A 45 -6.95 -1.15 3.01
N GLN A 46 -5.65 -1.02 3.27
CA GLN A 46 -4.59 -1.66 2.50
C GLN A 46 -4.58 -3.18 2.70
N CYS A 47 -4.82 -3.67 3.92
CA CYS A 47 -5.07 -5.10 4.17
C CYS A 47 -6.18 -5.64 3.25
N ARG A 48 -7.31 -4.92 3.21
CA ARG A 48 -8.48 -5.32 2.44
C ARG A 48 -8.22 -5.24 0.93
N CYS A 49 -7.55 -4.20 0.45
CA CYS A 49 -7.27 -4.05 -0.97
C CYS A 49 -6.24 -5.07 -1.46
N LEU A 50 -5.22 -5.36 -0.65
CA LEU A 50 -4.25 -6.41 -0.91
C LEU A 50 -4.93 -7.78 -1.02
N ALA A 51 -5.81 -8.13 -0.07
CA ALA A 51 -6.57 -9.37 -0.14
C ALA A 51 -7.41 -9.48 -1.43
N LEU A 52 -8.15 -8.42 -1.77
CA LEU A 52 -8.96 -8.37 -2.99
C LEU A 52 -8.12 -8.48 -4.27
N PHE A 53 -6.94 -7.85 -4.32
CA PHE A 53 -6.04 -7.96 -5.47
C PHE A 53 -5.53 -9.38 -5.68
N ILE A 54 -5.11 -10.08 -4.62
CA ILE A 54 -4.64 -11.47 -4.77
C ILE A 54 -5.79 -12.43 -5.10
N ASP A 55 -6.98 -12.22 -4.55
CA ASP A 55 -8.14 -13.06 -4.87
C ASP A 55 -8.68 -12.82 -6.30
N GLY A 56 -8.01 -11.99 -7.10
CA GLY A 56 -8.35 -11.69 -8.49
C GLY A 56 -9.49 -10.68 -8.63
N GLU A 57 -9.85 -10.01 -7.54
CA GLU A 57 -10.91 -8.99 -7.46
C GLU A 57 -10.33 -7.58 -7.56
N ALA A 58 -9.39 -7.39 -8.49
CA ALA A 58 -8.71 -6.11 -8.74
C ALA A 58 -9.69 -4.94 -8.94
N GLU A 59 -10.84 -5.19 -9.59
CA GLU A 59 -11.89 -4.18 -9.80
C GLU A 59 -12.53 -3.73 -8.47
N GLN A 60 -12.68 -4.64 -7.50
CA GLN A 60 -13.21 -4.33 -6.18
C GLN A 60 -12.18 -3.62 -5.31
N ALA A 61 -10.90 -3.98 -5.45
CA ALA A 61 -9.80 -3.24 -4.82
C ALA A 61 -9.73 -1.79 -5.36
N ALA A 62 -9.76 -1.63 -6.68
CA ALA A 62 -9.77 -0.33 -7.35
C ALA A 62 -10.95 0.56 -6.91
N ALA A 63 -12.13 -0.01 -6.67
CA ALA A 63 -13.30 0.74 -6.18
C ALA A 63 -13.12 1.33 -4.76
N ILE A 64 -12.24 0.75 -3.94
CA ILE A 64 -11.98 1.22 -2.57
C ILE A 64 -10.94 2.36 -2.58
N MET A 65 -10.02 2.36 -3.55
CA MET A 65 -8.86 3.25 -3.58
C MET A 65 -9.17 4.75 -3.61
N PRO A 66 -10.16 5.25 -4.37
CA PRO A 66 -10.55 6.65 -4.30
C PRO A 66 -11.03 7.08 -2.92
N THR A 67 -11.73 6.20 -2.19
CA THR A 67 -12.23 6.50 -0.84
C THR A 67 -11.11 6.40 0.20
N ALA A 68 -10.24 5.40 0.05
CA ALA A 68 -9.08 5.18 0.91
C ALA A 68 -8.08 6.34 0.86
N HIS A 69 -7.85 6.86 -0.35
CA HIS A 69 -6.84 7.88 -0.63
C HIS A 69 -7.45 9.27 -0.87
N ALA A 70 -8.74 9.48 -0.60
CA ALA A 70 -9.43 10.76 -0.80
C ALA A 70 -8.68 11.94 -0.14
N PHE A 71 -8.12 11.71 1.05
CA PHE A 71 -7.36 12.73 1.75
C PHE A 71 -5.96 13.00 1.16
N MET A 72 -5.44 12.09 0.34
CA MET A 72 -4.18 12.27 -0.39
C MET A 72 -4.39 12.93 -1.75
N ILE A 73 -5.52 12.63 -2.42
CA ILE A 73 -5.93 13.28 -3.67
C ILE A 73 -6.06 14.81 -3.45
N ASP A 74 -6.61 15.24 -2.31
CA ASP A 74 -6.69 16.65 -1.92
C ASP A 74 -5.32 17.32 -1.67
N LYS A 75 -4.24 16.53 -1.54
CA LYS A 75 -2.88 17.01 -1.23
C LYS A 75 -1.97 17.13 -2.46
N ASN A 76 -2.46 16.79 -3.66
CA ASN A 76 -1.72 16.89 -4.92
C ASN A 76 -0.37 16.16 -4.86
N LEU A 77 -0.40 14.85 -4.60
CA LEU A 77 0.78 13.98 -4.58
C LEU A 77 1.60 14.15 -5.86
N SER A 78 2.90 14.41 -5.71
CA SER A 78 3.82 14.36 -6.84
C SER A 78 4.14 12.92 -7.22
N ASP A 79 4.56 12.71 -8.47
CA ASP A 79 5.12 11.42 -8.92
C ASP A 79 6.24 10.93 -7.99
N ASP A 80 7.08 11.85 -7.49
CA ASP A 80 8.16 11.52 -6.56
C ASP A 80 7.64 10.92 -5.25
N ALA A 81 6.57 11.49 -4.68
CA ALA A 81 5.99 10.97 -3.45
C ALA A 81 5.30 9.62 -3.68
N PHE A 82 4.64 9.44 -4.83
CA PHE A 82 4.08 8.14 -5.22
C PHE A 82 5.18 7.08 -5.37
N ASN A 83 6.26 7.40 -6.08
CA ASN A 83 7.41 6.50 -6.27
C ASN A 83 8.03 6.12 -4.92
N SER A 84 8.16 7.07 -4.00
CA SER A 84 8.68 6.77 -2.66
C SER A 84 7.77 5.80 -1.90
N VAL A 85 6.44 5.94 -1.99
CA VAL A 85 5.49 4.97 -1.42
C VAL A 85 5.62 3.59 -2.08
N TYR A 86 5.75 3.54 -3.40
CA TYR A 86 5.97 2.31 -4.18
C TYR A 86 7.24 1.58 -3.71
N ASP A 87 8.34 2.30 -3.56
CA ASP A 87 9.63 1.75 -3.13
C ASP A 87 9.56 1.25 -1.68
N HIS A 88 8.88 1.96 -0.78
CA HIS A 88 8.68 1.49 0.60
C HIS A 88 7.88 0.19 0.68
N TYR A 89 6.91 -0.01 -0.22
CA TYR A 89 6.20 -1.27 -0.33
C TYR A 89 7.10 -2.41 -0.79
N HIS A 90 7.85 -2.18 -1.87
CA HIS A 90 8.81 -3.15 -2.38
C HIS A 90 9.79 -3.58 -1.28
N ASP A 91 10.43 -2.62 -0.63
CA ASP A 91 11.43 -2.88 0.40
C ASP A 91 10.86 -3.61 1.61
N THR A 92 9.66 -3.24 2.05
CA THR A 92 8.99 -3.90 3.18
C THR A 92 8.69 -5.35 2.85
N LEU A 93 8.13 -5.62 1.67
CA LEU A 93 7.80 -6.98 1.25
C LEU A 93 9.07 -7.83 1.04
N ALA A 94 10.13 -7.24 0.49
CA ALA A 94 11.42 -7.90 0.32
C ALA A 94 12.08 -8.22 1.67
N GLU A 95 12.03 -7.31 2.65
CA GLU A 95 12.55 -7.51 4.00
C GLU A 95 11.85 -8.66 4.73
N LEU A 96 10.55 -8.84 4.48
CA LEU A 96 9.76 -9.95 5.02
C LEU A 96 9.99 -11.28 4.29
N GLY A 97 10.83 -11.30 3.25
CA GLY A 97 11.14 -12.50 2.48
C GLY A 97 10.01 -12.95 1.55
N ILE A 98 9.09 -12.05 1.19
CA ILE A 98 8.04 -12.36 0.21
C ILE A 98 8.70 -12.65 -1.15
N PRO A 99 8.29 -13.72 -1.87
CA PRO A 99 8.86 -14.04 -3.17
C PRO A 99 8.69 -12.88 -4.17
N GLY A 100 9.75 -12.54 -4.91
CA GLY A 100 9.75 -11.41 -5.84
C GLY A 100 8.64 -11.44 -6.89
N GLY A 101 8.18 -12.62 -7.31
CA GLY A 101 7.03 -12.74 -8.21
C GLY A 101 5.71 -12.24 -7.61
N MET A 102 5.50 -12.45 -6.31
CA MET A 102 4.32 -11.92 -5.59
C MET A 102 4.45 -10.42 -5.36
N ILE A 103 5.66 -9.94 -5.04
CA ILE A 103 5.94 -8.50 -4.92
C ILE A 103 5.64 -7.80 -6.24
N HIS A 104 6.09 -8.37 -7.37
CA HIS A 104 5.85 -7.81 -8.69
C HIS A 104 4.35 -7.67 -9.01
N LEU A 105 3.55 -8.71 -8.78
CA LEU A 105 2.11 -8.68 -8.99
C LEU A 105 1.41 -7.62 -8.12
N PHE A 106 1.83 -7.52 -6.85
CA PHE A 106 1.30 -6.49 -5.95
C PHE A 106 1.64 -5.08 -6.43
N LEU A 107 2.89 -4.85 -6.83
CA LEU A 107 3.35 -3.54 -7.26
C LEU A 107 2.78 -3.13 -8.62
N GLU A 108 2.54 -4.08 -9.52
CA GLU A 108 1.84 -3.83 -10.79
C GLU A 108 0.41 -3.33 -10.53
N ALA A 109 -0.32 -4.01 -9.63
CA ALA A 109 -1.63 -3.57 -9.15
C ALA A 109 -1.61 -2.20 -8.45
N PHE A 110 -0.55 -1.90 -7.70
CA PHE A 110 -0.37 -0.60 -7.07
C PHE A 110 -0.07 0.51 -8.09
N GLU A 111 0.69 0.20 -9.14
CA GLU A 111 1.02 1.15 -10.22
C GLU A 111 -0.22 1.61 -10.99
N ASP A 112 -1.21 0.75 -11.19
CA ASP A 112 -2.51 1.12 -11.78
C ASP A 112 -3.23 2.22 -10.98
N LEU A 113 -2.88 2.42 -9.70
CA LEU A 113 -3.43 3.48 -8.87
C LEU A 113 -2.81 4.85 -9.15
N ARG A 114 -1.68 4.91 -9.87
CA ARG A 114 -1.00 6.17 -10.20
C ARG A 114 -1.92 7.14 -10.91
N GLU A 115 -2.70 6.65 -11.89
CA GLU A 115 -3.64 7.48 -12.67
C GLU A 115 -4.76 8.10 -11.82
N ILE A 116 -5.03 7.53 -10.64
CA ILE A 116 -6.08 7.99 -9.72
C ILE A 116 -5.47 8.85 -8.59
N ALA A 117 -4.24 8.54 -8.18
CA ALA A 117 -3.59 9.14 -7.01
C ALA A 117 -2.71 10.35 -7.35
N VAL A 118 -2.21 10.45 -8.59
CA VAL A 118 -1.37 11.55 -9.09
C VAL A 118 -2.19 12.43 -10.03
N ILE A 119 -2.11 13.75 -9.86
CA ILE A 119 -2.83 14.76 -10.68
C ILE A 119 -1.84 15.58 -11.50
#